data_AF-A0A656QSA7-F1
#
_entry.id   AF-A0A656QSA7-F1
#
_cell.length_a   1.000
_cell.length_b   1.000
_cell.length_c   1.000
_cell.angle_alpha   90.00
_cell.angle_beta   90.00
_cell.angle_gamma   90.00
#
_symmetry.space_group_name_H-M   'P 1'
#
loop_
_entity.id
_entity.type
_entity.pdbx_description
1 polymer ?
#
loop_
_entity_poly.entity_id
_entity_poly.type
_entity_poly.pdbx_seq_one_letter_code
_entity_poly.pdbx_strand_id
1 'polypeptide(L)'
;MNPALAQHFLLYGVLPLWLAAGTADALCHRWANLPETAGVRESLMHIAQLTEGAGVVLCALFLQINAFAIVAMAALIVVHHLTVYADLRYASATRVITPVEQMVHSVLEMAPIVGLAIICLAHPDVFARLFDNAAGYTPAWRDPPLSSTTVTAVLMLCAIFGVVPYAMELAASIRASRKRQRRKTGAASESVMR
;
A
#
# COMPACT_ATOMS: atom_id res chain seq x y z
N MET A 1 -2.56 -20.28 -17.50
CA MET A 1 -3.39 -19.10 -17.87
C MET A 1 -2.72 -18.35 -19.01
N ASN A 2 -3.45 -17.70 -19.92
CA ASN A 2 -2.82 -16.88 -20.97
C ASN A 2 -2.13 -15.66 -20.34
N PRO A 3 -0.80 -15.47 -20.48
CA PRO A 3 -0.06 -14.38 -19.83
C PRO A 3 -0.54 -12.98 -20.24
N ALA A 4 -0.95 -12.79 -21.49
CA ALA A 4 -1.47 -11.50 -21.94
C ALA A 4 -2.83 -11.17 -21.29
N LEU A 5 -3.70 -12.18 -21.14
CA LEU A 5 -4.96 -12.01 -20.43
C LEU A 5 -4.74 -11.70 -18.94
N ALA A 6 -3.78 -12.37 -18.31
CA ALA A 6 -3.40 -12.11 -16.93
C ALA A 6 -2.91 -10.67 -16.75
N GLN A 7 -2.03 -10.20 -17.64
CA GLN A 7 -1.55 -8.82 -17.64
C GLN A 7 -2.69 -7.81 -17.80
N HIS A 8 -3.63 -8.04 -18.73
CA HIS A 8 -4.79 -7.16 -18.89
C HIS A 8 -5.67 -7.14 -17.64
N PHE A 9 -5.91 -8.30 -17.03
CA PHE A 9 -6.72 -8.37 -15.81
C PHE A 9 -6.04 -7.67 -14.62
N LEU A 10 -4.70 -7.75 -14.51
CA LEU A 10 -3.94 -6.99 -13.53
C LEU A 10 -4.05 -5.47 -13.76
N LEU A 11 -3.86 -5.01 -15.00
CA LEU A 11 -3.83 -3.59 -15.34
C LEU A 11 -5.21 -2.92 -15.32
N TYR A 12 -6.25 -3.63 -15.75
CA TYR A 12 -7.58 -3.06 -15.96
C TYR A 12 -8.64 -3.56 -14.98
N GLY A 13 -8.34 -4.59 -14.19
CA GLY A 13 -9.22 -5.13 -13.14
C GLY A 13 -8.65 -4.87 -11.75
N VAL A 14 -7.55 -5.54 -11.42
CA VAL A 14 -6.98 -5.53 -10.05
C VAL A 14 -6.45 -4.14 -9.67
N LEU A 15 -5.58 -3.55 -10.49
CA LEU A 15 -4.95 -2.26 -10.17
C LEU A 15 -5.99 -1.12 -10.02
N PRO A 16 -6.97 -0.94 -10.92
CA PRO A 16 -7.98 0.12 -10.75
C PRO A 16 -8.85 -0.10 -9.52
N LEU A 17 -9.25 -1.35 -9.24
CA LEU A 17 -10.03 -1.67 -8.04
C LEU A 17 -9.23 -1.37 -6.77
N TRP A 18 -7.94 -1.71 -6.75
CA TRP A 18 -7.05 -1.46 -5.61
C TRP A 18 -6.83 0.04 -5.37
N LEU A 19 -6.63 0.83 -6.44
CA LEU A 19 -6.50 2.30 -6.32
C LEU A 19 -7.81 2.99 -5.90
N ALA A 20 -8.96 2.50 -6.39
CA ALA A 20 -10.27 2.94 -5.91
C ALA A 20 -10.45 2.59 -4.41
N ALA A 21 -10.02 1.37 -4.05
CA ALA A 21 -9.71 0.88 -2.71
C ALA A 21 -9.10 1.95 -1.80
N GLY A 22 -7.87 2.34 -2.13
CA GLY A 22 -7.04 3.25 -1.34
C GLY A 22 -7.59 4.68 -1.32
N THR A 23 -8.26 5.09 -2.40
CA THR A 23 -8.95 6.40 -2.40
C THR A 23 -10.15 6.39 -1.46
N ALA A 24 -10.95 5.32 -1.46
CA ALA A 24 -12.09 5.17 -0.55
C ALA A 24 -11.63 5.09 0.92
N ASP A 25 -10.50 4.46 1.16
CA ASP A 25 -9.86 4.39 2.47
C ASP A 25 -9.47 5.78 3.00
N ALA A 26 -8.76 6.57 2.18
CA ALA A 26 -8.43 7.96 2.53
C ALA A 26 -9.68 8.83 2.79
N LEU A 27 -10.81 8.55 2.15
CA LEU A 27 -12.08 9.20 2.45
C LEU A 27 -12.64 8.77 3.82
N CYS A 28 -12.52 7.49 4.17
CA CYS A 28 -12.88 6.98 5.51
C CYS A 28 -12.05 7.68 6.60
N HIS A 29 -10.74 7.81 6.41
CA HIS A 29 -9.86 8.52 7.35
C HIS A 29 -10.23 9.99 7.51
N ARG A 30 -10.58 10.65 6.41
CA ARG A 30 -11.05 12.03 6.44
C ARG A 30 -12.37 12.15 7.21
N TRP A 31 -13.32 11.23 7.02
CA TRP A 31 -14.58 11.21 7.77
C TRP A 31 -14.38 10.90 9.25
N ALA A 32 -13.44 10.01 9.58
CA ALA A 32 -13.06 9.69 10.95
C ALA A 32 -12.24 10.81 11.64
N ASN A 33 -11.96 11.90 10.93
CA ASN A 33 -11.11 13.01 11.38
C ASN A 33 -9.77 12.51 11.95
N LEU A 34 -9.13 11.59 11.22
CA LEU A 34 -7.90 10.91 11.61
C LEU A 34 -6.81 11.84 12.18
N PRO A 35 -6.57 13.05 11.64
CA PRO A 35 -5.60 13.99 12.20
C PRO A 35 -5.79 14.34 13.68
N GLU A 36 -7.02 14.32 14.20
CA GLU A 36 -7.35 14.68 15.58
C GLU A 36 -7.59 13.46 16.48
N THR A 37 -7.86 12.28 15.91
CA THR A 37 -8.10 11.04 16.65
C THR A 37 -6.79 10.27 16.84
N ALA A 38 -6.30 9.60 15.80
CA ALA A 38 -5.12 8.73 15.86
C ALA A 38 -3.83 9.40 15.39
N GLY A 39 -3.96 10.44 14.55
CA GLY A 39 -2.92 11.42 14.23
C GLY A 39 -1.72 10.86 13.47
N VAL A 40 -0.56 11.49 13.69
CA VAL A 40 0.67 11.27 12.88
C VAL A 40 1.13 9.82 12.89
N ARG A 41 0.93 9.10 14.00
CA ARG A 41 1.41 7.72 14.13
C ARG A 41 0.69 6.78 13.19
N GLU A 42 -0.63 6.87 13.07
CA GLU A 42 -1.41 6.08 12.10
C GLU A 42 -1.02 6.45 10.67
N SER A 43 -0.98 7.75 10.36
CA SER A 43 -0.59 8.21 9.02
C SER A 43 0.81 7.76 8.59
N LEU A 44 1.76 7.60 9.50
CA LEU A 44 3.08 7.04 9.17
C LEU A 44 3.03 5.54 8.86
N MET A 45 2.15 4.79 9.52
CA MET A 45 1.92 3.37 9.19
C MET A 45 1.25 3.24 7.82
N HIS A 46 0.32 4.13 7.47
CA HIS A 46 -0.25 4.20 6.12
C HIS A 46 0.82 4.50 5.05
N ILE A 47 1.76 5.40 5.33
CA ILE A 47 2.88 5.67 4.40
C ILE A 47 3.81 4.45 4.27
N ALA A 48 4.06 3.72 5.36
CA ALA A 48 4.84 2.48 5.31
C ALA A 48 4.13 1.42 4.44
N GLN A 49 2.84 1.20 4.67
CA GLN A 49 1.98 0.31 3.88
C GLN A 49 1.97 0.66 2.39
N LEU A 50 1.80 1.96 2.08
CA LEU A 50 1.86 2.46 0.71
C LEU A 50 3.22 2.18 0.07
N THR A 51 4.32 2.34 0.81
CA THR A 51 5.68 2.10 0.33
C THR A 51 5.91 0.61 0.04
N GLU A 52 5.45 -0.27 0.92
CA GLU A 52 5.52 -1.73 0.74
C GLU A 52 4.70 -2.17 -0.48
N GLY A 53 3.47 -1.67 -0.62
CA GLY A 53 2.61 -1.91 -1.78
C GLY A 53 3.21 -1.36 -3.09
N ALA A 54 3.81 -0.18 -3.05
CA ALA A 54 4.55 0.37 -4.19
C ALA A 54 5.72 -0.53 -4.59
N GLY A 55 6.44 -1.11 -3.61
CA GLY A 55 7.47 -2.12 -3.87
C GLY A 55 6.95 -3.30 -4.68
N VAL A 56 5.77 -3.84 -4.33
CA VAL A 56 5.14 -4.95 -5.08
C VAL A 56 4.85 -4.54 -6.53
N VAL A 57 4.26 -3.35 -6.73
CA VAL A 57 3.97 -2.82 -8.07
C VAL A 57 5.25 -2.61 -8.87
N LEU A 58 6.30 -2.05 -8.28
CA LEU A 58 7.59 -1.82 -8.94
C LEU A 58 8.26 -3.13 -9.34
N CYS A 59 8.22 -4.15 -8.48
CA CYS A 59 8.66 -5.50 -8.85
C CYS A 59 7.87 -6.02 -10.05
N ALA A 60 6.54 -5.90 -10.03
CA ALA A 60 5.69 -6.38 -11.11
C ALA A 60 5.85 -5.60 -12.43
N LEU A 61 6.27 -4.32 -12.39
CA LEU A 61 6.49 -3.50 -13.59
C LEU A 61 7.88 -3.71 -14.20
N PHE A 62 8.92 -3.79 -13.38
CA PHE A 62 10.30 -3.67 -13.85
C PHE A 62 11.09 -4.96 -13.79
N LEU A 63 10.75 -5.91 -12.91
CA LEU A 63 11.49 -7.17 -12.82
C LEU A 63 10.94 -8.20 -13.81
N GLN A 64 11.84 -9.01 -14.33
CA GLN A 64 11.49 -10.25 -14.99
C GLN A 64 10.77 -11.14 -13.98
N ILE A 65 9.64 -11.73 -14.36
CA ILE A 65 8.92 -12.66 -13.49
C ILE A 65 9.70 -13.98 -13.42
N ASN A 66 10.64 -14.01 -12.49
CA ASN A 66 11.46 -15.17 -12.14
C ASN A 66 11.26 -15.52 -10.65
N ALA A 67 11.99 -16.52 -10.16
CA ALA A 67 11.88 -16.99 -8.78
C ALA A 67 12.15 -15.86 -7.76
N PHE A 68 13.16 -15.02 -8.01
CA PHE A 68 13.45 -13.86 -7.18
C PHE A 68 12.27 -12.90 -7.11
N ALA A 69 11.70 -12.51 -8.25
CA ALA A 69 10.60 -11.54 -8.27
C ALA A 69 9.37 -12.05 -7.51
N ILE A 70 9.00 -13.33 -7.67
CA ILE A 70 7.87 -13.92 -6.95
C ILE A 70 8.13 -13.91 -5.44
N VAL A 71 9.31 -14.34 -5.00
CA VAL A 71 9.67 -14.35 -3.57
C VAL A 71 9.74 -12.93 -3.00
N ALA A 72 10.30 -11.98 -3.74
CA ALA A 72 10.39 -10.58 -3.31
C ALA A 72 8.99 -9.96 -3.14
N MET A 73 8.09 -10.17 -4.09
CA MET A 73 6.69 -9.72 -3.98
C MET A 73 5.98 -10.41 -2.81
N ALA A 74 6.15 -11.71 -2.63
CA ALA A 74 5.58 -12.45 -1.50
C ALA A 74 6.09 -11.92 -0.15
N ALA A 75 7.41 -11.68 -0.03
CA ALA A 75 8.01 -11.12 1.18
C ALA A 75 7.48 -9.71 1.48
N LEU A 76 7.36 -8.86 0.46
CA LEU A 76 6.76 -7.53 0.61
C LEU A 76 5.30 -7.61 1.08
N ILE A 77 4.50 -8.54 0.53
CA ILE A 77 3.11 -8.75 0.96
C ILE A 77 3.06 -9.23 2.42
N VAL A 78 3.96 -10.11 2.85
CA VAL A 78 4.04 -10.56 4.25
C VAL A 78 4.40 -9.41 5.17
N VAL A 79 5.43 -8.64 4.84
CA VAL A 79 5.82 -7.43 5.60
C VAL A 79 4.64 -6.46 5.67
N HIS A 80 3.95 -6.25 4.55
CA HIS A 80 2.77 -5.42 4.49
C HIS A 80 1.66 -5.87 5.44
N HIS A 81 1.37 -7.17 5.51
CA HIS A 81 0.37 -7.69 6.44
C HIS A 81 0.78 -7.53 7.91
N LEU A 82 2.08 -7.61 8.21
CA LEU A 82 2.58 -7.30 9.56
C LEU A 82 2.38 -5.82 9.89
N THR A 83 2.62 -4.92 8.94
CA THR A 83 2.38 -3.48 9.09
C THR A 83 0.88 -3.18 9.22
N VAL A 84 0.01 -3.83 8.44
CA VAL A 84 -1.46 -3.79 8.59
C VAL A 84 -1.90 -4.27 9.95
N TYR A 85 -1.36 -5.38 10.45
CA TYR A 85 -1.69 -5.86 11.79
C TYR A 85 -1.30 -4.84 12.88
N ALA A 86 -0.10 -4.24 12.76
CA ALA A 86 0.36 -3.21 13.70
C ALA A 86 -0.53 -1.96 13.67
N ASP A 87 -0.93 -1.54 12.47
CA ASP A 87 -1.85 -0.43 12.24
C ASP A 87 -3.23 -0.70 12.84
N LEU A 88 -3.87 -1.83 12.48
CA LEU A 88 -5.16 -2.22 13.03
C LEU A 88 -5.15 -2.32 14.56
N ARG A 89 -4.09 -2.87 15.14
CA ARG A 89 -3.93 -2.92 16.61
C ARG A 89 -3.88 -1.52 17.23
N TYR A 90 -3.23 -0.57 16.57
CA TYR A 90 -3.17 0.80 17.03
C TYR A 90 -4.52 1.51 16.82
N ALA A 91 -5.06 1.49 15.60
CA ALA A 91 -6.31 2.14 15.23
C ALA A 91 -7.49 1.67 16.09
N SER A 92 -7.61 0.35 16.30
CA SER A 92 -8.68 -0.23 17.13
C SER A 92 -8.63 0.20 18.60
N ALA A 93 -7.44 0.59 19.09
CA ALA A 93 -7.27 1.12 20.44
C ALA A 93 -7.48 2.64 20.52
N THR A 94 -7.44 3.36 19.40
CA THR A 94 -7.45 4.84 19.38
C THR A 94 -8.66 5.48 18.72
N ARG A 95 -9.42 4.73 17.91
CA ARG A 95 -10.62 5.24 17.22
C ARG A 95 -11.60 4.11 16.89
N VAL A 96 -12.80 4.51 16.48
CA VAL A 96 -13.79 3.58 15.91
C VAL A 96 -13.43 3.33 14.45
N ILE A 97 -13.36 2.06 14.07
CA ILE A 97 -13.22 1.63 12.68
C ILE A 97 -14.61 1.16 12.21
N THR A 98 -15.14 1.78 11.16
CA THR A 98 -16.51 1.49 10.72
C THR A 98 -16.60 0.20 9.90
N PRO A 99 -17.79 -0.44 9.79
CA PRO A 99 -17.95 -1.60 8.92
C PRO A 99 -17.61 -1.32 7.45
N VAL A 100 -17.89 -0.12 6.96
CA VAL A 100 -17.55 0.28 5.58
C VAL A 100 -16.05 0.32 5.40
N GLU A 101 -15.33 0.91 6.34
CA GLU A 101 -13.87 0.98 6.34
C GLU A 101 -13.25 -0.43 6.37
N GLN A 102 -13.78 -1.34 7.19
CA GLN A 102 -13.35 -2.75 7.20
C GLN A 102 -13.57 -3.47 5.86
N MET A 103 -14.69 -3.19 5.17
CA MET A 103 -14.93 -3.75 3.83
C MET A 103 -13.95 -3.19 2.80
N VAL A 104 -13.58 -1.92 2.91
CA VAL A 104 -12.55 -1.28 2.07
C VAL A 104 -11.17 -1.89 2.33
N HIS A 105 -10.80 -2.07 3.60
CA HIS A 105 -9.54 -2.73 3.99
C HIS A 105 -9.46 -4.15 3.46
N SER A 106 -10.56 -4.91 3.51
CA SER A 106 -10.62 -6.27 2.95
C SER A 106 -10.24 -6.31 1.47
N VAL A 107 -10.64 -5.31 0.67
CA VAL A 107 -10.22 -5.20 -0.74
C VAL A 107 -8.74 -4.85 -0.84
N LEU A 108 -8.27 -3.90 -0.02
CA LEU A 108 -6.88 -3.45 -0.02
C LEU A 108 -5.89 -4.55 0.35
N GLU A 109 -6.22 -5.37 1.34
CA GLU A 109 -5.39 -6.49 1.80
C GLU A 109 -5.36 -7.62 0.77
N MET A 110 -6.50 -7.95 0.17
CA MET A 110 -6.61 -9.08 -0.74
C MET A 110 -6.09 -8.78 -2.14
N ALA A 111 -6.19 -7.55 -2.64
CA ALA A 111 -5.79 -7.23 -4.02
C ALA A 111 -4.32 -7.56 -4.34
N PRO A 112 -3.31 -7.27 -3.49
CA PRO A 112 -1.93 -7.69 -3.72
C PRO A 112 -1.76 -9.22 -3.74
N ILE A 113 -2.46 -9.94 -2.85
CA ILE A 113 -2.43 -11.42 -2.81
C ILE A 113 -3.02 -11.99 -4.09
N VAL A 114 -4.18 -11.48 -4.52
CA VAL A 114 -4.82 -11.87 -5.78
C VAL A 114 -3.91 -11.56 -6.96
N GLY A 115 -3.27 -10.38 -6.97
CA GLY A 115 -2.28 -10.00 -7.98
C GLY A 115 -1.12 -10.99 -8.07
N LEU A 116 -0.51 -11.34 -6.94
CA LEU A 116 0.55 -12.34 -6.88
C LEU A 116 0.07 -13.71 -7.35
N ALA A 117 -1.12 -14.15 -6.93
CA ALA A 117 -1.69 -15.43 -7.37
C ALA A 117 -1.90 -15.47 -8.88
N ILE A 118 -2.40 -14.39 -9.49
CA ILE A 118 -2.54 -14.26 -10.95
C ILE A 118 -1.17 -14.37 -11.62
N ILE A 119 -0.14 -13.71 -11.09
CA ILE A 119 1.23 -13.81 -11.62
C ILE A 119 1.73 -15.26 -11.54
N CYS A 120 1.59 -15.95 -10.41
CA CYS A 120 2.00 -17.34 -10.27
C CYS A 120 1.27 -18.26 -11.27
N LEU A 121 -0.04 -18.08 -11.46
CA LEU A 121 -0.86 -18.85 -12.41
C LEU A 121 -0.55 -18.51 -13.88
N ALA A 122 -0.05 -17.31 -14.16
CA ALA A 122 0.43 -16.91 -15.48
C ALA A 122 1.84 -17.46 -15.78
N HIS A 123 2.63 -17.77 -14.74
CA HIS A 123 4.00 -18.26 -14.84
C HIS A 123 4.18 -19.60 -14.09
N PRO A 124 3.45 -20.66 -14.49
CA PRO A 124 3.43 -21.93 -13.75
C PRO A 124 4.81 -22.59 -13.63
N ASP A 125 5.65 -22.53 -14.67
CA ASP A 125 7.00 -23.11 -14.65
C ASP A 125 7.92 -22.40 -13.65
N VAL A 126 7.80 -21.07 -13.56
CA VAL A 126 8.58 -20.27 -12.59
C VAL A 126 8.11 -20.56 -11.18
N PHE A 127 6.80 -20.66 -10.98
CA PHE A 127 6.20 -20.99 -9.69
C PHE A 127 6.59 -22.40 -9.23
N ALA A 128 6.53 -23.41 -10.12
CA ALA A 128 6.95 -24.78 -9.82
C ALA A 128 8.42 -24.85 -9.38
N ARG A 129 9.30 -24.11 -10.08
CA ARG A 129 10.73 -24.04 -9.76
C ARG A 129 11.03 -23.54 -8.35
N LEU A 130 10.13 -22.79 -7.70
CA LEU A 130 10.34 -22.37 -6.31
C LEU A 130 10.45 -23.55 -5.33
N PHE A 131 9.92 -24.72 -5.72
CA PHE A 131 9.95 -25.94 -4.92
C PHE A 131 11.03 -26.93 -5.38
N ASP A 132 11.71 -26.62 -6.49
CA ASP A 132 12.84 -27.39 -6.97
C ASP A 132 14.15 -26.74 -6.48
N ASN A 133 15.12 -27.53 -6.03
CA ASN A 133 16.45 -27.03 -5.61
C ASN A 133 17.31 -26.43 -6.74
N ALA A 134 16.73 -26.19 -7.92
CA ALA A 134 17.38 -25.67 -9.12
C ALA A 134 16.98 -24.21 -9.45
N ALA A 135 16.16 -23.56 -8.62
CA ALA A 135 15.79 -22.16 -8.84
C ALA A 135 16.99 -21.21 -8.65
N GLY A 136 17.32 -20.44 -9.69
CA GLY A 136 18.18 -19.27 -9.58
C GLY A 136 17.40 -18.07 -9.04
N TYR A 137 17.88 -17.46 -7.95
CA TYR A 137 17.27 -16.28 -7.31
C TYR A 137 17.96 -14.97 -7.71
N THR A 138 18.43 -14.87 -8.94
CA THR A 138 19.10 -13.65 -9.42
C THR A 138 18.04 -12.62 -9.86
N PRO A 139 18.08 -11.38 -9.35
CA PRO A 139 17.22 -10.31 -9.86
C PRO A 139 17.58 -10.02 -11.32
N ALA A 140 16.56 -9.85 -12.16
CA ALA A 140 16.74 -9.47 -13.56
C ALA A 140 15.69 -8.43 -13.94
N TRP A 141 16.09 -7.46 -14.76
CA TRP A 141 15.15 -6.53 -15.38
C TRP A 141 14.29 -7.26 -16.41
N ARG A 142 13.05 -6.80 -16.57
CA ARG A 142 12.12 -7.34 -17.54
C ARG A 142 12.64 -7.12 -18.96
N ASP A 143 12.66 -8.19 -19.75
CA ASP A 143 13.05 -8.18 -21.17
C ASP A 143 12.06 -9.05 -22.00
N PRO A 144 11.30 -8.47 -22.95
CA PRO A 144 11.27 -7.05 -23.30
C PRO A 144 10.58 -6.21 -22.23
N PRO A 145 11.01 -4.93 -22.03
CA PRO A 145 10.36 -4.03 -21.08
C PRO A 145 8.89 -3.79 -21.46
N LEU A 146 8.05 -3.47 -20.45
CA LEU A 146 6.70 -2.97 -20.72
C LEU A 146 6.76 -1.66 -21.51
N SER A 147 5.69 -1.36 -22.25
CA SER A 147 5.58 -0.09 -22.96
C SER A 147 5.74 1.08 -21.98
N SER A 148 6.51 2.09 -22.39
CA SER A 148 6.73 3.31 -21.57
C SER A 148 5.41 4.00 -21.23
N THR A 149 4.43 3.95 -22.14
CA THR A 149 3.07 4.45 -21.91
C THR A 149 2.39 3.72 -20.76
N THR A 150 2.42 2.38 -20.75
CA THR A 150 1.84 1.58 -19.66
C THR A 150 2.51 1.89 -18.33
N VAL A 151 3.85 1.89 -18.28
CA VAL A 151 4.60 2.17 -17.05
C VAL A 151 4.28 3.57 -16.53
N THR A 152 4.33 4.58 -17.39
CA THR A 152 4.05 5.98 -17.01
C THR A 152 2.62 6.13 -16.51
N ALA A 153 1.64 5.51 -17.19
CA ALA A 153 0.24 5.57 -16.77
C ALA A 153 0.05 4.93 -15.38
N VAL A 154 0.61 3.74 -15.14
CA VAL A 154 0.51 3.06 -13.84
C VAL A 154 1.14 3.91 -12.74
N LEU A 155 2.36 4.43 -12.95
CA LEU A 155 3.04 5.26 -11.96
C LEU A 155 2.27 6.56 -11.66
N MET A 156 1.73 7.21 -12.69
CA MET A 156 0.90 8.41 -12.53
C MET A 156 -0.39 8.12 -11.75
N LEU A 157 -1.07 7.02 -12.05
CA LEU A 157 -2.27 6.61 -11.32
C LEU A 157 -1.94 6.28 -9.86
N CYS A 158 -0.85 5.56 -9.60
CA CYS A 158 -0.40 5.27 -8.23
C CYS A 158 0.00 6.57 -7.48
N ALA A 159 0.61 7.53 -8.16
CA ALA A 159 0.93 8.82 -7.56
C ALA A 159 -0.34 9.61 -7.19
N ILE A 160 -1.30 9.72 -8.11
CA ILE A 160 -2.52 10.51 -7.92
C ILE A 160 -3.48 9.86 -6.93
N PHE A 161 -3.72 8.55 -7.03
CA PHE A 161 -4.73 7.84 -6.24
C PHE A 161 -4.17 7.09 -5.04
N GLY A 162 -2.85 6.85 -4.99
CA GLY A 162 -2.16 6.28 -3.83
C GLY A 162 -1.42 7.35 -3.05
N VAL A 163 -0.39 7.96 -3.64
CA VAL A 163 0.55 8.83 -2.89
C VAL A 163 -0.10 10.13 -2.40
N VAL A 164 -0.82 10.85 -3.26
CA VAL A 164 -1.38 12.17 -2.92
C VAL A 164 -2.33 12.12 -1.72
N PRO A 165 -3.32 11.22 -1.64
CA PRO A 165 -4.25 11.15 -0.50
C PRO A 165 -3.54 10.95 0.85
N TYR A 166 -2.64 9.96 0.95
CA TYR A 166 -1.93 9.67 2.21
C TYR A 166 -0.89 10.75 2.56
N ALA A 167 -0.27 11.40 1.57
CA ALA A 167 0.60 12.55 1.82
C ALA A 167 -0.20 13.74 2.39
N MET A 168 -1.40 13.99 1.86
CA MET A 168 -2.31 15.02 2.38
C MET A 168 -2.78 14.71 3.80
N GLU A 169 -3.10 13.46 4.09
CA GLU A 169 -3.45 12.98 5.42
C GLU A 169 -2.30 13.19 6.41
N LEU A 170 -1.08 12.71 6.10
CA LEU A 170 0.09 12.90 6.96
C LEU A 170 0.35 14.39 7.22
N ALA A 171 0.27 15.22 6.18
CA ALA A 171 0.44 16.66 6.32
C ALA A 171 -0.64 17.28 7.24
N ALA A 172 -1.90 16.83 7.16
CA ALA A 172 -2.97 17.26 8.05
C ALA A 172 -2.71 16.83 9.50
N SER A 173 -2.32 15.57 9.72
CA SER A 173 -1.94 15.02 11.03
C SER A 173 -0.78 15.79 11.67
N ILE A 174 0.25 16.16 10.90
CA ILE A 174 1.37 16.98 11.38
C ILE A 174 0.90 18.38 11.77
N ARG A 175 0.05 19.02 10.96
CA ARG A 175 -0.50 20.35 11.27
C ARG A 175 -1.33 20.33 12.56
N ALA A 176 -2.19 19.33 12.75
CA ALA A 176 -3.00 19.15 13.95
C ALA A 176 -2.11 18.97 15.20
N SER A 177 -1.10 18.09 15.11
CA SER A 177 -0.13 17.86 16.19
C SER A 177 0.59 19.14 16.62
N ARG A 178 1.11 19.92 15.67
CA ARG A 178 1.78 21.21 15.94
C ARG A 178 0.84 22.22 16.61
N LYS A 179 -0.42 22.30 16.19
CA LYS A 179 -1.43 23.19 16.79
C LYS A 179 -1.70 22.78 18.26
N ARG A 180 -1.82 21.48 18.53
CA ARG A 180 -2.01 20.96 19.90
C ARG A 180 -0.81 21.26 20.80
N GLN A 181 0.41 21.09 20.29
CA GLN A 181 1.64 21.45 21.04
C GLN A 181 1.68 22.94 21.40
N ARG A 182 1.42 23.83 20.43
CA ARG A 182 1.39 25.29 20.67
C ARG A 182 0.37 25.72 21.73
N ARG A 183 -0.83 25.11 21.73
CA ARG A 183 -1.85 25.38 22.76
C ARG A 183 -1.37 24.95 24.15
N LYS A 184 -0.72 23.79 24.26
CA LYS A 184 -0.17 23.31 25.54
C LYS A 184 0.92 24.22 26.08
N THR A 185 1.85 24.67 25.24
CA THR A 185 2.93 25.59 25.66
C THR A 185 2.40 26.97 26.03
N GLY A 186 1.42 27.49 25.29
CA GLY A 186 0.77 28.77 25.63
C GLY A 186 0.03 28.72 26.96
N ALA A 187 -0.77 27.68 27.19
CA ALA A 187 -1.48 27.47 28.45
C ALA A 187 -0.53 27.29 29.65
N ALA A 188 0.59 26.58 29.47
CA ALA A 188 1.61 26.45 30.50
C ALA A 188 2.24 27.81 30.86
N SER A 189 2.54 28.66 29.86
CA SER A 189 3.08 30.00 30.10
C SER A 189 2.12 30.91 30.87
N GLU A 190 0.81 30.84 30.58
CA GLU A 190 -0.21 31.61 31.32
C GLU A 190 -0.37 31.12 32.76
N SER A 191 -0.21 29.82 33.02
CA SER A 191 -0.31 29.26 34.38
C SER A 191 0.87 29.63 35.29
N VAL A 192 2.05 29.93 34.72
CA VAL A 192 3.25 30.32 35.47
C VAL A 192 3.27 31.82 35.81
N MET A 193 2.52 32.63 35.06
CA MET A 193 2.38 34.07 35.29
C MET A 193 1.26 34.45 36.28
N ARG A 194 0.44 33.49 36.71
CA ARG A 194 -0.60 33.65 37.73
C ARG A 194 -0.14 33.09 39.06
#